data_AF-A0A0Q5M8U1-F1
#
_entry.id   AF-A0A0Q5M8U1-F1
#
_cell.length_a   1.000
_cell.length_b   1.000
_cell.length_c   1.000
_cell.angle_alpha   90.00
_cell.angle_beta   90.00
_cell.angle_gamma   90.00
#
_symmetry.space_group_name_H-M   'P 1'
#
loop_
_entity.id
_entity.type
_entity.pdbx_description
1 polymer ?
#
loop_
_entity_poly.entity_id
_entity_poly.type
_entity_poly.pdbx_seq_one_letter_code
_entity_poly.pdbx_strand_id
1 'polypeptide(L)'
;MVTATPVSTAPADRDAERRRALRRMKLLATSLLAVAAVIFAVSFALQDRYPWLGFVRAAAEGAMVGALADWFAVTALFRYPLGLRIPHTAIIPTRKDEIGETLGEFVETEFLSDDVVATRLAAYDVSGAVSRWLMEPGNAQRVVAEASGAVVGLAGLLDDDRMREAVEAVVRTHVIAPEWAPPIGRLGERILASGGHHDAVDLLLDRLDDWLVIHPDALSNLVSGRLPSWMPSFVDRLVDERVHQELRRFVADVRNDPTHRARRALDGYLAELSDRLQHDPETIAGLEAAKARAFDDPRIRELAASAWSAARTAAVDALSDPDGVVRQRASAALADAAARVTADPQLRASLDERISGAARYLVSTYRHDIASVITETVRAWDPAETTDKIETQVGRDLQFIRINGTVVGALAGLAIYTVATLVAGAF
;
A
#
# COMPACT_ATOMS: atom_id res chain seq x y z
N MET A 1 -33.52 -4.08 -32.16
CA MET A 1 -32.61 -5.17 -32.59
C MET A 1 -31.20 -4.69 -32.31
N VAL A 2 -30.68 -4.96 -31.11
CA VAL A 2 -29.35 -4.51 -30.69
C VAL A 2 -28.35 -5.50 -31.27
N THR A 3 -27.53 -5.04 -32.21
CA THR A 3 -26.40 -5.78 -32.76
C THR A 3 -25.39 -6.05 -31.65
N ALA A 4 -25.35 -7.29 -31.17
CA ALA A 4 -24.32 -7.78 -30.28
C ALA A 4 -22.96 -7.71 -31.00
N THR A 5 -22.07 -6.85 -30.52
CA THR A 5 -20.63 -6.93 -30.79
C THR A 5 -20.12 -8.31 -30.41
N PRO A 6 -19.34 -9.00 -31.27
CA PRO A 6 -18.81 -10.31 -30.94
C PRO A 6 -17.88 -10.19 -29.73
N VAL A 7 -18.23 -10.93 -28.67
CA VAL A 7 -17.43 -11.11 -27.46
C VAL A 7 -16.04 -11.60 -27.88
N SER A 8 -15.01 -10.91 -27.39
CA SER A 8 -13.61 -11.27 -27.55
C SER A 8 -13.38 -12.77 -27.31
N THR A 9 -12.95 -13.49 -28.34
CA THR A 9 -12.50 -14.90 -28.26
C THR A 9 -11.56 -15.08 -27.07
N ALA A 10 -11.79 -16.11 -26.26
CA ALA A 10 -11.01 -16.40 -25.06
C ALA A 10 -9.51 -16.55 -25.37
N PRO A 11 -8.59 -16.26 -24.43
CA PRO A 11 -7.14 -16.34 -24.65
C PRO A 11 -6.68 -17.70 -25.20
N ALA A 12 -7.37 -18.80 -24.82
CA ALA A 12 -7.09 -20.15 -25.30
C ALA A 12 -7.32 -20.32 -26.82
N ASP A 13 -8.32 -19.63 -27.39
CA ASP A 13 -8.64 -19.72 -28.82
C ASP A 13 -7.57 -19.02 -29.67
N ARG A 14 -7.08 -17.86 -29.20
CA ARG A 14 -6.02 -17.11 -29.88
C ARG A 14 -4.70 -17.89 -29.93
N ASP A 15 -4.36 -18.61 -28.87
CA ASP A 15 -3.15 -19.43 -28.85
C ASP A 15 -3.27 -20.66 -29.76
N ALA A 16 -4.45 -21.27 -29.85
CA ALA A 16 -4.71 -22.36 -30.78
C ALA A 16 -4.56 -21.89 -32.25
N GLU A 17 -5.07 -20.70 -32.59
CA GLU A 17 -4.91 -20.09 -33.91
C GLU A 17 -3.44 -19.83 -34.25
N ARG A 18 -2.68 -19.25 -33.31
CA ARG A 18 -1.24 -19.00 -33.48
C ARG A 18 -0.45 -20.28 -33.72
N ARG A 19 -0.73 -21.35 -32.97
CA ARG A 19 -0.10 -22.67 -33.18
C ARG A 19 -0.42 -23.24 -34.57
N ARG A 20 -1.68 -23.12 -35.03
CA ARG A 20 -2.06 -23.54 -36.39
C ARG A 20 -1.34 -22.72 -37.46
N ALA A 21 -1.22 -21.41 -37.26
CA ALA A 21 -0.47 -20.53 -38.17
C ALA A 21 1.02 -20.91 -38.23
N LEU A 22 1.64 -21.16 -37.08
CA LEU A 22 3.04 -21.61 -36.99
C LEU A 22 3.24 -22.94 -37.72
N ARG A 23 2.37 -23.94 -37.51
CA ARG A 23 2.45 -25.24 -38.20
C ARG A 23 2.36 -25.10 -39.72
N ARG A 24 1.42 -24.30 -40.22
CA ARG A 24 1.30 -24.01 -41.66
C ARG A 24 2.56 -23.37 -42.21
N MET A 25 3.12 -22.40 -41.50
CA MET A 25 4.32 -21.71 -41.96
C MET A 25 5.56 -22.61 -41.93
N LYS A 26 5.71 -23.44 -40.89
CA LYS A 26 6.76 -24.48 -40.84
C LYS A 26 6.64 -25.43 -42.04
N LEU A 27 5.43 -25.90 -42.35
CA LEU A 27 5.17 -26.78 -43.50
C LEU A 27 5.52 -26.09 -44.82
N LEU A 28 5.14 -24.83 -44.99
CA LEU A 28 5.46 -24.05 -46.18
C LEU A 28 6.97 -23.89 -46.34
N ALA A 29 7.69 -23.49 -45.29
CA ALA A 29 9.14 -23.33 -45.33
C ALA A 29 9.87 -24.66 -45.59
N THR A 30 9.41 -25.79 -45.03
CA THR A 30 9.97 -27.11 -45.34
C THR A 30 9.66 -27.57 -46.75
N SER A 31 8.47 -27.25 -47.27
CA SER A 31 8.09 -27.59 -48.65
C SER A 31 8.94 -26.84 -49.67
N LEU A 32 9.28 -25.58 -49.42
CA LEU A 32 10.19 -24.81 -50.27
C LEU A 32 11.58 -25.43 -50.32
N LEU A 33 12.12 -25.88 -49.18
CA LEU A 33 13.40 -26.60 -49.15
C LEU A 33 13.31 -27.93 -49.94
N ALA A 34 12.23 -28.68 -49.79
CA ALA A 34 12.04 -29.93 -50.53
C ALA A 34 11.95 -29.68 -52.05
N VAL A 35 11.21 -28.64 -52.47
CA VAL A 35 11.13 -28.22 -53.87
C VAL A 35 12.50 -27.81 -54.41
N ALA A 36 13.26 -27.01 -53.66
CA ALA A 36 14.62 -26.62 -54.04
C ALA A 36 15.54 -27.85 -54.19
N ALA A 37 15.43 -28.83 -53.28
CA ALA A 37 16.18 -30.08 -53.37
C ALA A 37 15.83 -30.92 -54.60
N VAL A 38 14.54 -31.00 -54.97
CA VAL A 38 14.12 -31.67 -56.21
C VAL A 38 14.66 -30.95 -57.44
N ILE A 39 14.54 -29.61 -57.49
CA ILE A 39 15.09 -28.80 -58.59
C ILE A 39 16.60 -29.00 -58.70
N PHE A 40 17.32 -29.01 -57.57
CA PHE A 40 18.75 -29.30 -57.52
C PHE A 40 19.07 -30.69 -58.07
N ALA A 41 18.39 -31.74 -57.61
CA ALA A 41 18.66 -33.12 -58.05
C ALA A 41 18.40 -33.31 -59.56
N VAL A 42 17.29 -32.78 -60.07
CA VAL A 42 16.92 -32.86 -61.49
C VAL A 42 17.90 -32.07 -62.36
N SER A 43 18.23 -30.83 -61.96
CA SER A 43 19.19 -30.00 -62.68
C SER A 43 20.61 -30.59 -62.65
N PHE A 44 21.04 -31.13 -61.51
CA PHE A 44 22.33 -31.82 -61.36
C PHE A 44 22.44 -33.04 -62.28
N ALA A 45 21.39 -33.86 -62.40
CA ALA A 45 21.41 -35.06 -63.23
C ALA A 45 21.37 -34.77 -64.75
N LEU A 46 20.80 -33.63 -65.16
CA LEU A 46 20.58 -33.29 -66.56
C LEU A 46 21.52 -32.20 -67.11
N GLN A 47 22.36 -31.60 -66.26
CA GLN A 47 23.25 -30.48 -66.65
C GLN A 47 24.20 -30.84 -67.81
N ASP A 48 24.67 -32.08 -67.88
CA ASP A 48 25.56 -32.53 -68.96
C ASP A 48 24.86 -32.56 -70.32
N ARG A 49 23.53 -32.75 -70.33
CA ARG A 49 22.70 -32.76 -71.55
C ARG A 49 22.18 -31.37 -71.90
N TYR A 50 21.93 -30.53 -70.91
CA TYR A 50 21.38 -29.19 -71.08
C TYR A 50 22.17 -28.15 -70.26
N PRO A 51 23.17 -27.46 -70.85
CA PRO A 51 24.10 -26.58 -70.11
C PRO A 51 23.44 -25.45 -69.31
N TRP A 52 22.29 -24.94 -69.75
CA TRP A 52 21.55 -23.88 -69.04
C TRP A 52 21.02 -24.34 -67.67
N LEU A 53 20.91 -25.66 -67.44
CA LEU A 53 20.56 -26.19 -66.12
C LEU A 53 21.64 -25.96 -65.07
N GLY A 54 22.87 -25.62 -65.45
CA GLY A 54 23.92 -25.21 -64.51
C GLY A 54 23.54 -23.98 -63.69
N PHE A 55 22.86 -23.00 -64.31
CA PHE A 55 22.34 -21.81 -63.63
C PHE A 55 21.21 -22.16 -62.65
N VAL A 56 20.30 -23.05 -63.06
CA VAL A 56 19.20 -23.53 -62.23
C VAL A 56 19.72 -24.35 -61.04
N ARG A 57 20.74 -25.17 -61.27
CA ARG A 57 21.42 -25.95 -60.24
C ARG A 57 22.05 -25.04 -59.19
N ALA A 58 22.80 -24.02 -59.62
CA ALA A 58 23.43 -23.08 -58.70
C ALA A 58 22.41 -22.26 -57.91
N ALA A 59 21.31 -21.83 -58.54
CA ALA A 59 20.20 -21.20 -57.84
C ALA A 59 19.56 -22.15 -56.82
N ALA A 60 19.29 -23.40 -57.19
CA ALA A 60 18.70 -24.37 -56.27
C ALA A 60 19.65 -24.75 -55.11
N GLU A 61 20.95 -24.88 -55.38
CA GLU A 61 21.99 -25.10 -54.39
C GLU A 61 22.06 -23.94 -53.38
N GLY A 62 22.11 -22.70 -53.89
CA GLY A 62 22.07 -21.51 -53.05
C GLY A 62 20.80 -21.41 -52.21
N ALA A 63 19.64 -21.73 -52.79
CA ALA A 63 18.36 -21.77 -52.09
C ALA A 63 18.35 -22.80 -50.94
N MET A 64 18.88 -24.00 -51.18
CA MET A 64 19.01 -25.05 -50.18
C MET A 64 19.93 -24.64 -49.03
N VAL A 65 21.11 -24.09 -49.35
CA VAL A 65 22.07 -23.62 -48.35
C VAL A 65 21.47 -22.51 -47.49
N GLY A 66 20.81 -21.53 -48.11
CA GLY A 66 20.11 -20.45 -47.40
C GLY A 66 19.02 -20.99 -46.46
N ALA A 67 18.14 -21.89 -46.95
CA ALA A 67 17.11 -22.49 -46.11
C ALA A 67 17.66 -23.32 -44.95
N LEU A 68 18.78 -24.02 -45.15
CA LEU A 68 19.41 -24.86 -44.14
C LEU A 68 20.11 -24.01 -43.06
N ALA A 69 20.80 -22.94 -43.47
CA ALA A 69 21.45 -22.01 -42.55
C ALA A 69 20.42 -21.33 -41.63
N ASP A 70 19.34 -20.81 -42.20
CA ASP A 70 18.28 -20.17 -41.42
C ASP A 70 17.50 -21.18 -40.57
N TRP A 71 17.28 -22.40 -41.09
CA TRP A 71 16.70 -23.47 -40.29
C TRP A 71 17.56 -23.78 -39.06
N PHE A 72 18.88 -23.85 -39.23
CA PHE A 72 19.80 -24.08 -38.12
C PHE A 72 19.73 -22.94 -37.12
N ALA A 73 19.79 -21.68 -37.57
CA ALA A 73 19.75 -20.50 -36.69
C ALA A 73 18.44 -20.40 -35.89
N VAL A 74 17.29 -20.54 -36.56
CA VAL A 74 15.97 -20.49 -35.89
C VAL A 74 15.80 -21.67 -34.95
N THR A 75 16.24 -22.88 -35.33
CA THR A 75 16.17 -24.05 -34.45
C THR A 75 17.08 -23.84 -33.23
N ALA A 76 18.31 -23.37 -33.42
CA ALA A 76 19.27 -23.10 -32.37
C ALA A 76 18.82 -22.01 -31.39
N LEU A 77 17.89 -21.12 -31.77
CA LEU A 77 17.30 -20.16 -30.84
C LEU A 77 16.43 -20.87 -29.77
N PHE A 78 15.66 -21.88 -30.17
CA PHE A 78 14.67 -22.53 -29.30
C PHE A 78 15.10 -23.91 -28.78
N ARG A 79 15.86 -24.69 -29.56
CA ARG A 79 16.11 -26.11 -29.33
C ARG A 79 17.50 -26.52 -29.82
N TYR A 80 17.92 -27.73 -29.45
CA TYR A 80 19.13 -28.35 -30.00
C TYR A 80 18.87 -28.87 -31.42
N PRO A 81 19.57 -28.35 -32.46
CA PRO A 81 19.39 -28.83 -33.82
C PRO A 81 19.80 -30.31 -33.91
N LEU A 82 18.94 -31.13 -34.54
CA LEU A 82 19.09 -32.60 -34.61
C LEU A 82 19.23 -33.31 -33.25
N GLY A 83 18.91 -32.63 -32.14
CA GLY A 83 19.12 -33.16 -30.78
C GLY A 83 20.59 -33.12 -30.31
N LEU A 84 21.49 -32.52 -31.08
CA LEU A 84 22.91 -32.43 -30.75
C LEU A 84 23.19 -31.19 -29.88
N ARG A 85 23.86 -31.40 -28.75
CA ARG A 85 24.24 -30.32 -27.82
C ARG A 85 25.47 -29.55 -28.33
N ILE A 86 25.25 -28.74 -29.36
CA ILE A 86 26.27 -27.85 -29.92
C ILE A 86 26.39 -26.62 -29.00
N PRO A 87 27.61 -26.11 -28.71
CA PRO A 87 27.78 -24.87 -27.97
C PRO A 87 27.00 -23.71 -28.61
N HIS A 88 26.44 -22.81 -27.79
CA HIS A 88 25.66 -21.64 -28.24
C HIS A 88 24.37 -22.00 -29.02
N THR A 89 23.73 -23.12 -28.70
CA THR A 89 22.38 -23.48 -29.19
C THR A 89 21.39 -23.61 -28.04
N ALA A 90 20.09 -23.71 -28.35
CA ALA A 90 19.00 -23.57 -27.40
C ALA A 90 19.11 -22.26 -26.58
N ILE A 91 19.37 -21.14 -27.26
CA ILE A 91 19.72 -19.85 -26.63
C ILE A 91 18.65 -19.39 -25.64
N ILE A 92 17.37 -19.40 -26.03
CA ILE A 92 16.26 -18.93 -25.17
C ILE A 92 16.15 -19.74 -23.88
N PRO A 93 16.06 -21.08 -23.90
CA PRO A 93 15.97 -21.84 -22.66
C PRO A 93 17.25 -21.75 -21.83
N THR A 94 18.43 -21.68 -22.45
CA THR A 94 19.71 -21.60 -21.72
C THR A 94 19.96 -20.23 -21.10
N ARG A 95 19.51 -19.14 -21.73
CA ARG A 95 19.68 -17.75 -21.23
C ARG A 95 18.41 -17.16 -20.63
N LYS A 96 17.42 -17.99 -20.29
CA LYS A 96 16.13 -17.55 -19.74
C LYS A 96 16.30 -16.58 -18.56
N ASP A 97 17.21 -16.91 -17.64
CA ASP A 97 17.40 -16.14 -16.42
C ASP A 97 18.10 -14.80 -16.69
N GLU A 98 19.09 -14.78 -17.58
CA GLU A 98 19.78 -13.55 -18.06
C GLU A 98 18.79 -12.61 -18.77
N ILE A 99 17.88 -13.16 -19.59
CA ILE A 99 16.81 -12.41 -20.24
C ILE A 99 15.86 -11.83 -19.18
N GLY A 100 15.53 -12.60 -18.15
CA GLY A 100 14.70 -12.14 -17.04
C GLY A 100 15.32 -10.98 -16.26
N GLU A 101 16.61 -11.07 -15.95
CA GLU A 101 17.37 -10.00 -15.29
C GLU A 101 17.38 -8.72 -16.12
N THR A 102 17.71 -8.83 -17.42
CA THR A 102 17.75 -7.68 -18.32
C THR A 102 16.35 -7.06 -18.49
N LEU A 103 15.29 -7.88 -18.51
CA LEU A 103 13.91 -7.39 -18.57
C LEU A 103 13.52 -6.67 -17.28
N GLY A 104 13.93 -7.17 -16.12
CA GLY A 104 13.73 -6.52 -14.82
C GLY A 104 14.41 -5.15 -14.78
N GLU A 105 15.69 -5.07 -15.14
CA GLU A 105 16.47 -3.83 -15.19
C GLU A 105 15.86 -2.82 -16.18
N PHE A 106 15.40 -3.29 -17.33
CA PHE A 106 14.71 -2.47 -18.32
C PHE A 106 13.39 -1.90 -17.78
N VAL A 107 12.59 -2.70 -17.07
CA VAL A 107 11.35 -2.21 -16.45
C VAL A 107 11.66 -1.22 -15.33
N GLU A 108 12.67 -1.49 -14.50
CA GLU A 108 13.11 -0.59 -13.45
C GLU A 108 13.49 0.79 -14.01
N THR A 109 14.31 0.80 -15.06
CA THR A 109 14.92 2.02 -15.58
C THR A 109 13.99 2.81 -16.50
N GLU A 110 13.28 2.12 -17.40
CA GLU A 110 12.51 2.79 -18.46
C GLU A 110 11.04 3.00 -18.10
N PHE A 111 10.45 2.12 -17.28
CA PHE A 111 9.02 2.18 -16.93
C PHE A 111 8.75 2.67 -15.51
N LEU A 112 9.66 2.41 -14.57
CA LEU A 112 9.54 2.81 -13.17
C LEU A 112 10.45 3.99 -12.82
N SER A 113 10.82 4.82 -13.80
CA SER A 113 11.50 6.08 -13.51
C SER A 113 10.54 7.13 -12.95
N ASP A 114 11.06 7.95 -12.03
CA ASP A 114 10.29 8.99 -11.34
C ASP A 114 9.61 9.94 -12.34
N ASP A 115 10.30 10.33 -13.41
CA ASP A 115 9.79 11.22 -14.45
C ASP A 115 8.66 10.58 -15.26
N VAL A 116 8.79 9.32 -15.64
CA VAL A 116 7.75 8.60 -16.41
C VAL A 116 6.50 8.44 -15.55
N VAL A 117 6.65 8.03 -14.30
CA VAL A 117 5.52 7.84 -13.38
C VAL A 117 4.83 9.17 -13.08
N ALA A 118 5.59 10.23 -12.78
CA ALA A 118 5.03 11.54 -12.52
C ALA A 118 4.30 12.12 -13.74
N THR A 119 4.90 12.01 -14.93
CA THR A 119 4.31 12.51 -16.18
C THR A 119 3.03 11.75 -16.52
N ARG A 120 3.04 10.42 -16.35
CA ARG A 120 1.86 9.58 -16.62
C ARG A 120 0.74 9.86 -15.62
N LEU A 121 1.05 9.99 -14.32
CA LEU A 121 0.03 10.32 -13.32
C LEU A 121 -0.54 11.72 -13.52
N ALA A 122 0.29 12.71 -13.87
CA ALA A 122 -0.18 14.06 -14.17
C ALA A 122 -1.06 14.11 -15.43
N ALA A 123 -0.86 13.21 -16.40
CA ALA A 123 -1.67 13.13 -17.60
C ALA A 123 -3.06 12.52 -17.38
N TYR A 124 -3.29 11.83 -16.26
CA TYR A 124 -4.56 11.21 -15.94
C TYR A 124 -5.24 11.90 -14.75
N ASP A 125 -6.53 12.17 -14.87
CA ASP A 125 -7.38 12.63 -13.77
C ASP A 125 -7.67 11.48 -12.78
N VAL A 126 -6.64 11.07 -12.03
CA VAL A 126 -6.73 9.91 -11.11
C VAL A 126 -7.68 10.23 -9.96
N SER A 127 -7.51 11.38 -9.30
CA SER A 127 -8.39 11.76 -8.19
C SER A 127 -9.84 11.96 -8.64
N GLY A 128 -10.09 12.54 -9.82
CA GLY A 128 -11.43 12.69 -10.35
C GLY A 128 -12.05 11.38 -10.84
N ALA A 129 -11.26 10.44 -11.36
CA ALA A 129 -11.74 9.09 -11.68
C ALA A 129 -12.13 8.32 -10.41
N VAL A 130 -11.27 8.32 -9.39
CA VAL A 130 -11.55 7.68 -8.09
C VAL A 130 -12.75 8.32 -7.40
N SER A 131 -12.84 9.65 -7.41
CA SER A 131 -13.96 10.36 -6.78
C SER A 131 -15.29 10.05 -7.48
N ARG A 132 -15.32 10.02 -8.82
CA ARG A 132 -16.53 9.60 -9.57
C ARG A 132 -16.92 8.16 -9.29
N TRP A 133 -15.95 7.26 -9.23
CA TRP A 133 -16.20 5.87 -8.88
C TRP A 133 -16.75 5.72 -7.45
N LEU A 134 -16.22 6.46 -6.48
CA LEU A 134 -16.71 6.45 -5.09
C LEU A 134 -18.14 6.98 -4.93
N MET A 135 -18.55 7.91 -5.80
CA MET A 135 -19.93 8.44 -5.81
C MET A 135 -20.95 7.48 -6.41
N GLU A 136 -20.54 6.45 -7.15
CA GLU A 136 -21.47 5.44 -7.66
C GLU A 136 -22.09 4.63 -6.50
N PRO A 137 -23.40 4.29 -6.58
CA PRO A 137 -24.07 3.53 -5.54
C PRO A 137 -23.35 2.21 -5.22
N GLY A 138 -23.02 2.00 -3.94
CA GLY A 138 -22.39 0.78 -3.45
C GLY A 138 -20.86 0.74 -3.48
N ASN A 139 -20.18 1.62 -4.22
CA ASN A 139 -18.71 1.60 -4.27
C ASN A 139 -18.06 2.11 -2.98
N ALA A 140 -18.58 3.21 -2.40
CA ALA A 140 -18.13 3.66 -1.08
C ALA A 140 -18.36 2.59 0.01
N GLN A 141 -19.48 1.86 -0.06
CA GLN A 141 -19.79 0.76 0.86
C GLN A 141 -18.80 -0.40 0.70
N ARG A 142 -18.42 -0.74 -0.53
CA ARG A 142 -17.37 -1.75 -0.80
C ARG A 142 -16.03 -1.33 -0.19
N VAL A 143 -15.59 -0.10 -0.42
CA VAL A 143 -14.32 0.38 0.15
C VAL A 143 -14.34 0.31 1.67
N VAL A 144 -15.42 0.76 2.31
CA VAL A 144 -15.55 0.71 3.76
C VAL A 144 -15.64 -0.73 4.26
N ALA A 145 -16.31 -1.64 3.56
CA ALA A 145 -16.39 -3.05 3.93
C ALA A 145 -15.02 -3.73 3.88
N GLU A 146 -14.26 -3.55 2.80
CA GLU A 146 -12.91 -4.11 2.66
C GLU A 146 -11.94 -3.49 3.67
N ALA A 147 -11.99 -2.17 3.85
CA ALA A 147 -11.16 -1.48 4.85
C ALA A 147 -11.49 -1.94 6.28
N SER A 148 -12.78 -2.10 6.61
CA SER A 148 -13.21 -2.61 7.92
C SER A 148 -12.78 -4.06 8.10
N GLY A 149 -12.91 -4.90 7.06
CA GLY A 149 -12.45 -6.29 7.08
C GLY A 149 -10.94 -6.40 7.29
N ALA A 150 -10.16 -5.55 6.63
CA ALA A 150 -8.71 -5.48 6.82
C ALA A 150 -8.34 -5.03 8.24
N VAL A 151 -9.00 -4.00 8.78
CA VAL A 151 -8.78 -3.53 10.15
C VAL A 151 -9.13 -4.61 11.17
N VAL A 152 -10.27 -5.28 11.02
CA VAL A 152 -10.69 -6.38 11.90
C VAL A 152 -9.73 -7.57 11.78
N GLY A 153 -9.32 -7.93 10.57
CA GLY A 153 -8.35 -9.00 10.32
C GLY A 153 -7.00 -8.71 10.95
N LEU A 154 -6.46 -7.49 10.77
CA LEU A 154 -5.23 -7.04 11.42
C LEU A 154 -5.37 -7.00 12.93
N ALA A 155 -6.49 -6.49 13.45
CA ALA A 155 -6.76 -6.48 14.88
C ALA A 155 -6.78 -7.90 15.46
N GLY A 156 -7.32 -8.89 14.73
CA GLY A 156 -7.36 -10.29 15.13
C GLY A 156 -6.00 -11.00 15.08
N LEU A 157 -5.08 -10.56 14.22
CA LEU A 157 -3.72 -11.12 14.10
C LEU A 157 -2.74 -10.60 15.16
N LEU A 158 -3.08 -9.49 15.81
CA LEU A 158 -2.23 -8.86 16.80
C LEU A 158 -2.55 -9.40 18.20
N ASP A 159 -1.62 -10.16 18.77
CA ASP A 159 -1.69 -10.62 20.15
C ASP A 159 -1.83 -9.44 21.12
N ASP A 160 -2.67 -9.59 22.15
CA ASP A 160 -2.94 -8.54 23.14
C ASP A 160 -1.65 -8.01 23.80
N ASP A 161 -0.63 -8.85 23.96
CA ASP A 161 0.65 -8.47 24.56
C ASP A 161 1.50 -7.58 23.64
N ARG A 162 1.59 -7.88 22.34
CA ARG A 162 2.34 -7.05 21.37
C ARG A 162 1.68 -5.69 21.18
N MET A 163 0.35 -5.65 21.18
CA MET A 163 -0.38 -4.39 21.12
C MET A 163 -0.24 -3.57 22.39
N ARG A 164 -0.19 -4.22 23.56
CA ARG A 164 0.07 -3.54 24.83
C ARG A 164 1.43 -2.85 24.81
N GLU A 165 2.47 -3.52 24.31
CA GLU A 165 3.81 -2.93 24.15
C GLU A 165 3.81 -1.77 23.15
N ALA A 166 3.13 -1.91 22.00
CA ALA A 166 3.02 -0.84 21.01
C ALA A 166 2.26 0.39 21.56
N VAL A 167 1.16 0.17 22.28
CA VAL A 167 0.39 1.24 22.92
C VAL A 167 1.22 1.89 24.04
N GLU A 168 1.93 1.11 24.85
CA GLU A 168 2.84 1.66 25.86
C GLU A 168 3.91 2.53 25.21
N ALA A 169 4.50 2.10 24.09
CA ALA A 169 5.49 2.89 23.36
C ALA A 169 4.89 4.23 22.87
N VAL A 170 3.70 4.21 22.27
CA VAL A 170 3.02 5.43 21.80
C VAL A 170 2.68 6.36 22.97
N VAL A 171 2.13 5.83 24.05
CA VAL A 171 1.80 6.60 25.27
C VAL A 171 3.07 7.16 25.89
N ARG A 172 4.16 6.40 25.95
CA ARG A 172 5.44 6.89 26.47
C ARG A 172 5.97 8.04 25.63
N THR A 173 5.96 7.92 24.29
CA THR A 173 6.47 8.96 23.38
C THR A 173 5.60 10.21 23.34
N HIS A 174 4.27 10.08 23.36
CA HIS A 174 3.36 11.20 23.13
C HIS A 174 2.67 11.72 24.39
N VAL A 175 2.66 10.96 25.49
CA VAL A 175 1.99 11.33 26.75
C VAL A 175 2.99 11.46 27.90
N ILE A 176 4.00 10.59 28.00
CA ILE A 176 4.95 10.67 29.13
C ILE A 176 6.13 11.59 28.82
N ALA A 177 6.71 11.49 27.61
CA ALA A 177 7.89 12.27 27.25
C ALA A 177 7.64 13.80 27.14
N PRO A 178 6.50 14.28 26.62
CA PRO A 178 6.23 15.72 26.59
C PRO A 178 5.98 16.30 27.98
N GLU A 179 6.40 17.55 28.19
CA GLU A 179 6.11 18.31 29.40
C GLU A 179 4.68 18.89 29.34
N TRP A 180 3.87 18.62 30.36
CA TRP A 180 2.45 18.98 30.40
C TRP A 180 2.16 20.19 31.29
N ALA A 181 3.04 20.52 32.23
CA ALA A 181 2.78 21.63 33.15
C ALA A 181 2.50 22.96 32.43
N PRO A 182 3.31 23.45 31.47
CA PRO A 182 3.00 24.73 30.82
C PRO A 182 1.75 24.71 29.93
N PRO A 183 1.47 23.65 29.12
CA PRO A 183 0.19 23.53 28.43
C PRO A 183 -1.03 23.53 29.36
N ILE A 184 -0.96 22.82 30.50
CA ILE A 184 -2.04 22.78 31.49
C ILE A 184 -2.24 24.15 32.13
N GLY A 185 -1.16 24.85 32.49
CA GLY A 185 -1.24 26.19 33.03
C GLY A 185 -1.90 27.19 32.07
N ARG A 186 -1.52 27.15 30.77
CA ARG A 186 -2.17 27.99 29.73
C ARG A 186 -3.66 27.68 29.55
N LEU A 187 -4.03 26.39 29.64
CA LEU A 187 -5.43 25.99 29.56
C LEU A 187 -6.20 26.47 30.79
N GLY A 188 -5.63 26.32 31.99
CA GLY A 188 -6.17 26.82 33.25
C GLY A 188 -6.42 28.32 33.19
N GLU A 189 -5.43 29.10 32.77
CA GLU A 189 -5.55 30.55 32.59
C GLU A 189 -6.70 30.94 31.64
N ARG A 190 -6.85 30.25 30.50
CA ARG A 190 -7.96 30.49 29.56
C ARG A 190 -9.34 30.16 30.15
N ILE A 191 -9.44 29.06 30.91
CA ILE A 191 -10.68 28.66 31.58
C ILE A 191 -11.03 29.65 32.70
N LEU A 192 -10.04 30.11 33.44
CA LEU A 192 -10.23 31.13 34.47
C LEU A 192 -10.67 32.47 33.86
N ALA A 193 -9.99 32.93 32.80
CA ALA A 193 -10.30 34.18 32.12
C ALA A 193 -11.70 34.20 31.49
N SER A 194 -12.20 33.03 31.05
CA SER A 194 -13.56 32.88 30.51
C SER A 194 -14.63 32.63 31.58
N GLY A 195 -14.25 32.48 32.85
CA GLY A 195 -15.17 32.16 33.95
C GLY A 195 -15.70 30.73 33.95
N GLY A 196 -15.19 29.84 33.07
CA GLY A 196 -15.70 28.47 32.93
C GLY A 196 -15.45 27.55 34.14
N HIS A 197 -14.63 27.99 35.10
CA HIS A 197 -14.41 27.27 36.35
C HIS A 197 -15.56 27.43 37.35
N HIS A 198 -16.40 28.47 37.23
CA HIS A 198 -17.49 28.70 38.18
C HIS A 198 -18.50 27.55 38.20
N ASP A 199 -18.91 27.04 37.03
CA ASP A 199 -19.82 25.89 36.93
C ASP A 199 -19.24 24.63 37.59
N ALA A 200 -17.93 24.42 37.45
CA ALA A 200 -17.23 23.29 38.07
C ALA A 200 -17.14 23.44 39.59
N VAL A 201 -16.93 24.66 40.09
CA VAL A 201 -16.93 24.97 41.52
C VAL A 201 -18.32 24.81 42.10
N ASP A 202 -19.37 25.22 41.41
CA ASP A 202 -20.75 25.03 41.83
C ASP A 202 -21.09 23.54 41.95
N LEU A 203 -20.73 22.73 40.96
CA LEU A 203 -20.91 21.27 41.01
C LEU A 203 -20.15 20.64 42.20
N LEU A 204 -18.93 21.11 42.48
CA LEU A 204 -18.13 20.65 43.60
C LEU A 204 -18.76 21.00 44.95
N LEU A 205 -19.23 22.24 45.11
CA LEU A 205 -19.89 22.72 46.32
C LEU A 205 -21.19 21.97 46.58
N ASP A 206 -21.97 21.70 45.52
CA ASP A 206 -23.18 20.89 45.58
C ASP A 206 -22.85 19.47 46.07
N ARG A 207 -21.82 18.85 45.50
CA ARG A 207 -21.41 17.50 45.89
C ARG A 207 -20.85 17.44 47.30
N LEU A 208 -20.17 18.49 47.76
CA LEU A 208 -19.64 18.64 49.12
C LEU A 208 -20.77 18.78 50.13
N ASP A 209 -21.78 19.60 49.86
CA ASP A 209 -22.95 19.74 50.73
C ASP A 209 -23.70 18.40 50.85
N ASP A 210 -23.96 17.73 49.73
CA ASP A 210 -24.58 16.39 49.73
C ASP A 210 -23.75 15.37 50.54
N TRP A 211 -22.43 15.39 50.38
CA TRP A 211 -21.56 14.47 51.10
C TRP A 211 -21.56 14.74 52.60
N LEU A 212 -21.55 16.02 53.01
CA LEU A 212 -21.65 16.44 54.41
C LEU A 212 -23.00 16.04 55.03
N VAL A 213 -24.09 16.06 54.26
CA VAL A 213 -25.40 15.56 54.70
C VAL A 213 -25.37 14.05 54.95
N ILE A 214 -24.73 13.30 54.08
CA ILE A 214 -24.69 11.82 54.17
C ILE A 214 -23.72 11.35 55.26
N HIS A 215 -22.67 12.13 55.58
CA HIS A 215 -21.61 11.74 56.51
C HIS A 215 -21.42 12.76 57.67
N PRO A 216 -22.39 12.91 58.57
CA PRO A 216 -22.29 13.84 59.70
C PRO A 216 -21.09 13.52 60.63
N ASP A 217 -20.77 12.23 60.78
CA ASP A 217 -19.70 11.73 61.65
C ASP A 217 -18.29 11.80 61.01
N ALA A 218 -18.15 12.22 59.76
CA ALA A 218 -16.85 12.28 59.12
C ALA A 218 -15.94 13.34 59.76
N LEU A 219 -16.53 14.41 60.29
CA LEU A 219 -15.81 15.51 60.91
C LEU A 219 -15.57 15.33 62.40
N SER A 220 -16.42 14.57 63.10
CA SER A 220 -16.27 14.34 64.54
C SER A 220 -14.91 13.71 64.83
N ASN A 221 -14.56 12.61 64.14
CA ASN A 221 -13.29 11.90 64.32
C ASN A 221 -12.03 12.76 64.07
N LEU A 222 -12.11 13.81 63.24
CA LEU A 222 -10.97 14.69 62.94
C LEU A 222 -10.72 15.74 64.03
N VAL A 223 -11.78 16.18 64.71
CA VAL A 223 -11.71 17.22 65.75
C VAL A 223 -11.52 16.58 67.13
N SER A 224 -12.29 15.54 67.47
CA SER A 224 -12.18 14.89 68.78
C SER A 224 -10.78 14.31 69.04
N GLY A 225 -10.05 13.89 67.99
CA GLY A 225 -8.67 13.38 68.11
C GLY A 225 -7.60 14.43 68.43
N ARG A 226 -7.91 15.73 68.33
CA ARG A 226 -6.98 16.84 68.61
C ARG A 226 -7.30 17.58 69.92
N LEU A 227 -8.38 17.18 70.59
CA LEU A 227 -8.81 17.79 71.83
C LEU A 227 -8.00 17.23 73.02
N PRO A 228 -7.55 18.08 73.97
CA PRO A 228 -6.79 17.60 75.12
C PRO A 228 -7.59 16.61 75.98
N SER A 229 -6.93 15.57 76.48
CA SER A 229 -7.56 14.49 77.26
C SER A 229 -8.19 14.92 78.59
N TRP A 230 -7.92 16.14 79.07
CA TRP A 230 -8.51 16.71 80.29
C TRP A 230 -9.89 17.34 80.07
N MET A 231 -10.36 17.40 78.82
CA MET A 231 -11.60 18.09 78.48
C MET A 231 -12.82 17.16 78.65
N PRO A 232 -13.93 17.63 79.24
CA PRO A 232 -15.11 16.79 79.45
C PRO A 232 -15.79 16.35 78.15
N SER A 233 -16.23 15.10 78.06
CA SER A 233 -16.84 14.50 76.86
C SER A 233 -18.15 15.16 76.36
N PHE A 234 -18.77 16.02 77.17
CA PHE A 234 -19.90 16.84 76.71
C PHE A 234 -19.46 18.01 75.82
N VAL A 235 -18.22 18.50 76.00
CA VAL A 235 -17.63 19.57 75.19
C VAL A 235 -17.26 19.04 73.81
N ASP A 236 -16.72 17.82 73.72
CA ASP A 236 -16.40 17.18 72.43
C ASP A 236 -17.65 17.09 71.52
N ARG A 237 -18.76 16.58 72.06
CA ARG A 237 -20.02 16.48 71.31
C ARG A 237 -20.61 17.83 70.91
N LEU A 238 -20.48 18.83 71.78
CA LEU A 238 -20.96 20.19 71.50
C LEU A 238 -20.11 20.87 70.41
N VAL A 239 -18.80 20.62 70.43
CA VAL A 239 -17.85 21.11 69.43
C VAL A 239 -18.10 20.41 68.09
N ASP A 240 -18.27 19.09 68.06
CA ASP A 240 -18.52 18.34 66.83
C ASP A 240 -19.82 18.80 66.14
N GLU A 241 -20.92 18.89 66.89
CA GLU A 241 -22.20 19.37 66.36
C GLU A 241 -22.12 20.82 65.86
N ARG A 242 -21.45 21.70 66.63
CA ARG A 242 -21.31 23.11 66.26
C ARG A 242 -20.40 23.30 65.05
N VAL A 243 -19.30 22.56 64.96
CA VAL A 243 -18.35 22.62 63.83
C VAL A 243 -19.01 22.07 62.57
N HIS A 244 -19.74 20.96 62.66
CA HIS A 244 -20.47 20.42 61.52
C HIS A 244 -21.51 21.42 61.00
N GLN A 245 -22.32 22.01 61.88
CA GLN A 245 -23.30 23.02 61.51
C GLN A 245 -22.67 24.28 60.90
N GLU A 246 -21.57 24.78 61.46
CA GLU A 246 -20.86 25.94 60.92
C GLU A 246 -20.17 25.63 59.58
N LEU A 247 -19.64 24.42 59.39
CA LEU A 247 -19.05 24.02 58.12
C LEU A 247 -20.12 23.92 57.03
N ARG A 248 -21.27 23.32 57.33
CA ARG A 248 -22.40 23.27 56.39
C ARG A 248 -22.93 24.65 56.06
N ARG A 249 -23.07 25.51 57.07
CA ARG A 249 -23.47 26.91 56.88
C ARG A 249 -22.47 27.64 55.98
N PHE A 250 -21.18 27.47 56.22
CA PHE A 250 -20.12 28.03 55.38
C PHE A 250 -20.21 27.54 53.94
N VAL A 251 -20.36 26.23 53.70
CA VAL A 251 -20.51 25.67 52.34
C VAL A 251 -21.76 26.23 51.65
N ALA A 252 -22.88 26.32 52.37
CA ALA A 252 -24.12 26.90 51.84
C ALA A 252 -23.98 28.40 51.54
N ASP A 253 -23.30 29.16 52.39
CA ASP A 253 -23.03 30.59 52.17
C ASP A 253 -22.12 30.79 50.94
N VAL A 254 -21.10 29.96 50.78
CA VAL A 254 -20.23 29.95 49.59
C VAL A 254 -21.03 29.54 48.34
N ARG A 255 -21.95 28.58 48.43
CA ARG A 255 -22.81 28.15 47.32
C ARG A 255 -23.76 29.25 46.86
N ASN A 256 -24.41 29.94 47.80
CA ASN A 256 -25.46 30.91 47.49
C ASN A 256 -24.95 32.32 47.13
N ASP A 257 -23.69 32.64 47.46
CA ASP A 257 -23.06 33.92 47.11
C ASP A 257 -21.91 33.74 46.10
N PRO A 258 -22.14 34.07 44.81
CA PRO A 258 -21.09 34.04 43.78
C PRO A 258 -19.91 34.96 44.06
N THR A 259 -20.09 36.00 44.88
CA THR A 259 -19.03 36.98 45.23
C THR A 259 -18.32 36.67 46.54
N HIS A 260 -18.63 35.52 47.15
CA HIS A 260 -18.13 35.11 48.45
C HIS A 260 -16.59 35.14 48.50
N ARG A 261 -16.03 35.54 49.65
CA ARG A 261 -14.57 35.67 49.84
C ARG A 261 -13.81 34.38 49.53
N ALA A 262 -14.41 33.22 49.85
CA ALA A 262 -13.80 31.92 49.58
C ALA A 262 -13.71 31.59 48.08
N ARG A 263 -14.72 31.95 47.29
CA ARG A 263 -14.68 31.78 45.83
C ARG A 263 -13.56 32.62 45.23
N ARG A 264 -13.49 33.91 45.59
CA ARG A 264 -12.40 34.80 45.14
C ARG A 264 -11.02 34.31 45.56
N ALA A 265 -10.89 33.72 46.76
CA ALA A 265 -9.64 33.12 47.22
C ALA A 265 -9.25 31.88 46.40
N LEU A 266 -10.23 31.05 46.04
CA LEU A 266 -10.04 29.91 45.15
C LEU A 266 -9.63 30.36 43.75
N ASP A 267 -10.29 31.36 43.19
CA ASP A 267 -9.97 31.91 41.86
C ASP A 267 -8.54 32.46 41.84
N GLY A 268 -8.15 33.20 42.89
CA GLY A 268 -6.79 33.70 43.07
C GLY A 268 -5.75 32.58 43.17
N TYR A 269 -6.05 31.53 43.95
CA TYR A 269 -5.17 30.36 44.06
C TYR A 269 -5.02 29.60 42.74
N LEU A 270 -6.13 29.39 42.01
CA LEU A 270 -6.13 28.73 40.72
C LEU A 270 -5.38 29.56 39.66
N ALA A 271 -5.48 30.89 39.73
CA ALA A 271 -4.71 31.79 38.86
C ALA A 271 -3.21 31.71 39.15
N GLU A 272 -2.83 31.76 40.43
CA GLU A 272 -1.44 31.61 40.86
C GLU A 272 -0.86 30.24 40.49
N LEU A 273 -1.64 29.17 40.67
CA LEU A 273 -1.25 27.82 40.27
C LEU A 273 -1.09 27.71 38.74
N SER A 274 -2.00 28.32 37.98
CA SER A 274 -1.93 28.34 36.51
C SER A 274 -0.70 29.09 36.01
N ASP A 275 -0.31 30.19 36.67
CA ASP A 275 0.91 30.94 36.36
C ASP A 275 2.17 30.13 36.73
N ARG A 276 2.22 29.56 37.94
CA ARG A 276 3.33 28.72 38.39
C ARG A 276 3.56 27.50 37.50
N LEU A 277 2.50 26.85 37.04
CA LEU A 277 2.60 25.73 36.11
C LEU A 277 3.21 26.12 34.75
N GLN A 278 3.20 27.41 34.40
CA GLN A 278 3.81 27.92 33.17
C GLN A 278 5.26 28.39 33.38
N HIS A 279 5.57 28.99 34.53
CA HIS A 279 6.81 29.75 34.71
C HIS A 279 7.70 29.29 35.87
N ASP A 280 7.18 28.54 36.84
CA ASP A 280 7.91 28.14 38.05
C ASP A 280 8.50 26.72 37.91
N PRO A 281 9.84 26.57 37.83
CA PRO A 281 10.48 25.27 37.60
C PRO A 281 10.19 24.23 38.68
N GLU A 282 10.02 24.63 39.94
CA GLU A 282 9.73 23.68 41.04
C GLU A 282 8.32 23.10 40.91
N THR A 283 7.33 23.95 40.60
CA THR A 283 5.94 23.53 40.40
C THR A 283 5.79 22.66 39.15
N ILE A 284 6.48 23.02 38.05
CA ILE A 284 6.57 22.21 36.83
C ILE A 284 7.14 20.82 37.17
N ALA A 285 8.30 20.76 37.81
CA ALA A 285 8.94 19.50 38.19
C ALA A 285 8.05 18.65 39.11
N GLY A 286 7.32 19.29 40.04
CA GLY A 286 6.36 18.64 40.93
C GLY A 286 5.23 17.95 40.17
N LEU A 287 4.63 18.63 39.18
CA LEU A 287 3.57 18.04 38.34
C LEU A 287 4.13 16.92 37.47
N GLU A 288 5.27 17.12 36.82
CA GLU A 288 5.89 16.12 35.94
C GLU A 288 6.28 14.86 36.73
N ALA A 289 6.75 15.02 37.97
CA ALA A 289 7.02 13.90 38.86
C ALA A 289 5.74 13.18 39.32
N ALA A 290 4.65 13.92 39.55
CA ALA A 290 3.34 13.33 39.87
C ALA A 290 2.77 12.55 38.67
N LYS A 291 2.91 13.11 37.46
CA LYS A 291 2.57 12.44 36.19
C LYS A 291 3.32 11.12 36.07
N ALA A 292 4.64 11.14 36.20
CA ALA A 292 5.47 9.93 36.12
C ALA A 292 5.04 8.86 37.14
N ARG A 293 4.82 9.26 38.40
CA ARG A 293 4.35 8.35 39.47
C ARG A 293 2.98 7.75 39.17
N ALA A 294 2.05 8.50 38.60
CA ALA A 294 0.74 7.99 38.23
C ALA A 294 0.83 6.93 37.12
N PHE A 295 1.71 7.12 36.12
CA PHE A 295 1.95 6.11 35.07
C PHE A 295 2.68 4.87 35.57
N ASP A 296 3.47 5.00 36.64
CA ASP A 296 4.18 3.89 37.25
C ASP A 296 3.35 3.09 38.27
N ASP A 297 2.15 3.57 38.65
CA ASP A 297 1.24 2.81 39.53
C ASP A 297 0.68 1.59 38.77
N PRO A 298 0.88 0.35 39.27
CA PRO A 298 0.38 -0.87 38.66
C PRO A 298 -1.13 -0.85 38.38
N ARG A 299 -1.92 -0.19 39.23
CA ARG A 299 -3.38 -0.09 39.07
C ARG A 299 -3.79 0.77 37.89
N ILE A 300 -3.04 1.83 37.60
CA ILE A 300 -3.29 2.70 36.44
C ILE A 300 -2.94 1.96 35.16
N ARG A 301 -1.86 1.18 35.15
CA ARG A 301 -1.49 0.33 34.01
C ARG A 301 -2.53 -0.75 33.74
N GLU A 302 -3.08 -1.39 34.78
CA GLU A 302 -4.17 -2.37 34.67
C GLU A 302 -5.47 -1.74 34.15
N LEU A 303 -5.81 -0.53 34.64
CA LEU A 303 -6.95 0.24 34.14
C LEU A 303 -6.77 0.62 32.66
N ALA A 304 -5.57 1.05 32.27
CA ALA A 304 -5.26 1.36 30.87
C ALA A 304 -5.37 0.12 29.97
N ALA A 305 -4.88 -1.03 30.43
CA ALA A 305 -4.96 -2.29 29.68
C ALA A 305 -6.42 -2.77 29.51
N SER A 306 -7.24 -2.68 30.57
CA SER A 306 -8.66 -3.03 30.50
C SER A 306 -9.46 -2.05 29.63
N ALA A 307 -9.20 -0.75 29.76
CA ALA A 307 -9.80 0.27 28.89
C ALA A 307 -9.44 0.05 27.42
N TRP A 308 -8.18 -0.32 27.15
CA TRP A 308 -7.73 -0.66 25.80
C TRP A 308 -8.45 -1.89 25.24
N SER A 309 -8.53 -2.98 26.02
CA SER A 309 -9.23 -4.20 25.61
C SER A 309 -10.71 -3.94 25.33
N ALA A 310 -11.37 -3.16 26.19
CA ALA A 310 -12.75 -2.74 26.00
C ALA A 310 -12.92 -1.87 24.74
N ALA A 311 -12.03 -0.90 24.51
CA ALA A 311 -12.05 -0.05 23.33
C ALA A 311 -11.81 -0.84 22.03
N ARG A 312 -10.86 -1.78 22.03
CA ARG A 312 -10.60 -2.69 20.91
C ARG A 312 -11.83 -3.52 20.58
N THR A 313 -12.43 -4.15 21.59
CA THR A 313 -13.62 -4.99 21.40
C THR A 313 -14.76 -4.17 20.83
N ALA A 314 -15.05 -3.00 21.41
CA ALA A 314 -16.09 -2.11 20.92
C ALA A 314 -15.82 -1.64 19.47
N ALA A 315 -14.57 -1.33 19.13
CA ALA A 315 -14.19 -0.92 17.77
C ALA A 315 -14.33 -2.08 16.76
N VAL A 316 -13.88 -3.28 17.12
CA VAL A 316 -13.99 -4.47 16.27
C VAL A 316 -15.45 -4.84 16.06
N ASP A 317 -16.29 -4.83 17.11
CA ASP A 317 -17.71 -5.13 17.01
C ASP A 317 -18.43 -4.12 16.11
N ALA A 318 -18.18 -2.83 16.33
CA ALA A 318 -18.76 -1.75 15.53
C ALA A 318 -18.33 -1.80 14.06
N LEU A 319 -17.11 -2.27 13.79
CA LEU A 319 -16.58 -2.46 12.44
C LEU A 319 -16.93 -3.82 11.85
N SER A 320 -17.42 -4.81 12.61
CA SER A 320 -17.72 -6.14 12.10
C SER A 320 -19.14 -6.24 11.53
N ASP A 321 -20.08 -5.46 12.07
CA ASP A 321 -21.46 -5.41 11.60
C ASP A 321 -21.54 -4.74 10.19
N PRO A 322 -21.92 -5.49 9.13
CA PRO A 322 -22.05 -4.96 7.78
C PRO A 322 -23.07 -3.82 7.68
N ASP A 323 -24.13 -3.88 8.48
CA ASP A 323 -25.21 -2.89 8.52
C ASP A 323 -25.03 -1.90 9.67
N GLY A 324 -23.89 -1.94 10.36
CA GLY A 324 -23.61 -1.10 11.51
C GLY A 324 -23.57 0.40 11.18
N VAL A 325 -24.02 1.23 12.13
CA VAL A 325 -24.08 2.69 12.00
C VAL A 325 -22.71 3.29 11.65
N VAL A 326 -21.62 2.70 12.15
CA VAL A 326 -20.25 3.16 11.88
C VAL A 326 -19.90 2.98 10.40
N ARG A 327 -20.13 1.78 9.83
CA ARG A 327 -19.86 1.53 8.40
C ARG A 327 -20.75 2.39 7.50
N GLN A 328 -22.03 2.56 7.86
CA GLN A 328 -22.94 3.42 7.10
C GLN A 328 -22.48 4.89 7.10
N ARG A 329 -22.12 5.44 8.27
CA ARG A 329 -21.61 6.81 8.38
C ARG A 329 -20.27 6.99 7.67
N ALA A 330 -19.36 6.02 7.79
CA ALA A 330 -18.09 6.05 7.08
C ALA A 330 -18.30 6.04 5.56
N SER A 331 -19.23 5.22 5.06
CA SER A 331 -19.58 5.16 3.63
C SER A 331 -20.18 6.47 3.14
N ALA A 332 -21.11 7.05 3.91
CA ALA A 332 -21.70 8.34 3.60
C ALA A 332 -20.65 9.45 3.59
N ALA A 333 -19.78 9.51 4.62
CA ALA A 333 -18.71 10.50 4.70
C ALA A 333 -17.71 10.36 3.53
N LEU A 334 -17.38 9.13 3.13
CA LEU A 334 -16.50 8.86 1.99
C LEU A 334 -17.12 9.33 0.67
N ALA A 335 -18.41 9.05 0.45
CA ALA A 335 -19.15 9.53 -0.72
C ALA A 335 -19.26 11.07 -0.74
N ASP A 336 -19.51 11.69 0.42
CA ASP A 336 -19.59 13.15 0.57
C ASP A 336 -18.23 13.81 0.29
N ALA A 337 -17.14 13.22 0.78
CA ALA A 337 -15.78 13.66 0.49
C ALA A 337 -15.48 13.56 -1.02
N ALA A 338 -15.83 12.44 -1.66
CA ALA A 338 -15.66 12.26 -3.10
C ALA A 338 -16.48 13.28 -3.92
N ALA A 339 -17.69 13.61 -3.47
CA ALA A 339 -18.50 14.65 -4.09
C ALA A 339 -17.84 16.03 -4.01
N ARG A 340 -17.23 16.37 -2.86
CA ARG A 340 -16.49 17.64 -2.68
C ARG A 340 -15.27 17.72 -3.59
N VAL A 341 -14.49 16.64 -3.72
CA VAL A 341 -13.34 16.57 -4.64
C VAL A 341 -13.77 16.69 -6.11
N THR A 342 -14.96 16.17 -6.44
CA THR A 342 -15.52 16.31 -7.79
C THR A 342 -16.08 17.72 -8.05
N ALA A 343 -16.55 18.42 -7.02
CA ALA A 343 -17.09 19.77 -7.14
C ALA A 343 -16.00 20.87 -7.17
N ASP A 344 -14.89 20.67 -6.46
CA ASP A 344 -13.83 21.68 -6.31
C ASP A 344 -12.54 21.30 -7.08
N PRO A 345 -12.21 22.01 -8.17
CA PRO A 345 -10.99 21.77 -8.95
C PRO A 345 -9.68 22.03 -8.17
N GLN A 346 -9.66 22.93 -7.18
CA GLN A 346 -8.47 23.23 -6.39
C GLN A 346 -8.16 22.08 -5.42
N LEU A 347 -9.19 21.57 -4.74
CA LEU A 347 -9.09 20.36 -3.92
C LEU A 347 -8.60 19.15 -4.74
N ARG A 348 -9.12 19.00 -5.95
CA ARG A 348 -8.68 17.95 -6.88
C ARG A 348 -7.21 18.05 -7.24
N ALA A 349 -6.77 19.23 -7.68
CA ALA A 349 -5.37 19.47 -8.02
C ALA A 349 -4.42 19.21 -6.84
N SER A 350 -4.80 19.64 -5.62
CA SER A 350 -4.01 19.37 -4.41
C SER A 350 -3.95 17.87 -4.07
N LEU A 351 -5.03 17.12 -4.29
CA LEU A 351 -5.03 15.68 -4.11
C LEU A 351 -4.19 14.97 -5.18
N ASP A 352 -4.27 15.37 -6.45
CA ASP A 352 -3.45 14.81 -7.52
C ASP A 352 -1.96 15.04 -7.26
N GLU A 353 -1.57 16.20 -6.73
CA GLU A 353 -0.20 16.49 -6.33
C GLU A 353 0.27 15.56 -5.20
N ARG A 354 -0.57 15.34 -4.18
CA ARG A 354 -0.27 14.41 -3.08
C ARG A 354 -0.19 12.96 -3.55
N ILE A 355 -1.12 12.52 -4.41
CA ILE A 355 -1.11 11.19 -5.01
C ILE A 355 0.15 10.99 -5.84
N SER A 356 0.50 11.98 -6.67
CA SER A 356 1.71 11.94 -7.49
C SER A 356 2.98 11.92 -6.63
N GLY A 357 3.01 12.68 -5.52
CA GLY A 357 4.10 12.66 -4.55
C GLY A 357 4.24 11.31 -3.85
N ALA A 358 3.12 10.72 -3.40
CA ALA A 358 3.10 9.39 -2.80
C ALA A 358 3.53 8.30 -3.78
N ALA A 359 3.06 8.35 -5.02
CA ALA A 359 3.44 7.40 -6.06
C ALA A 359 4.94 7.52 -6.41
N ARG A 360 5.48 8.74 -6.54
CA ARG A 360 6.92 8.96 -6.70
C ARG A 360 7.71 8.37 -5.54
N TYR A 361 7.27 8.61 -4.31
CA TYR A 361 7.91 8.03 -3.13
C TYR A 361 7.89 6.50 -3.18
N LEU A 362 6.73 5.88 -3.47
CA LEU A 362 6.61 4.43 -3.56
C LEU A 362 7.48 3.84 -4.66
N VAL A 363 7.49 4.43 -5.86
CA VAL A 363 8.33 3.96 -6.95
C VAL A 363 9.81 4.15 -6.63
N SER A 364 10.22 5.33 -6.15
CA SER A 364 11.63 5.56 -5.77
C SER A 364 12.13 4.62 -4.66
N THR A 365 11.23 4.19 -3.75
CA THR A 365 11.56 3.30 -2.64
C THR A 365 11.55 1.82 -3.05
N TYR A 366 10.59 1.41 -3.88
CA TYR A 366 10.30 0.00 -4.15
C TYR A 366 10.49 -0.42 -5.62
N ARG A 367 10.99 0.44 -6.53
CA ARG A 367 11.19 0.09 -7.95
C ARG A 367 12.04 -1.17 -8.13
N HIS A 368 13.06 -1.34 -7.28
CA HIS A 368 13.95 -2.48 -7.33
C HIS A 368 13.22 -3.77 -6.91
N ASP A 369 12.41 -3.70 -5.85
CA ASP A 369 11.61 -4.84 -5.40
C ASP A 369 10.57 -5.23 -6.46
N ILE A 370 9.93 -4.26 -7.12
CA ILE A 370 8.99 -4.50 -8.23
C ILE A 370 9.70 -5.18 -9.41
N ALA A 371 10.91 -4.72 -9.77
CA ALA A 371 11.72 -5.34 -10.81
C ALA A 371 12.18 -6.75 -10.42
N SER A 372 12.51 -6.99 -9.15
CA SER A 372 12.87 -8.31 -8.63
C SER A 372 11.76 -9.32 -8.83
N VAL A 373 10.49 -8.92 -8.64
CA VAL A 373 9.34 -9.81 -8.87
C VAL A 373 9.32 -10.32 -10.32
N ILE A 374 9.66 -9.49 -11.31
CA ILE A 374 9.73 -9.92 -12.72
C ILE A 374 10.85 -10.94 -12.90
N THR A 375 12.04 -10.63 -12.39
CA THR A 375 13.22 -11.51 -12.48
C THR A 375 12.95 -12.87 -11.81
N GLU A 376 12.41 -12.87 -10.60
CA GLU A 376 12.04 -14.08 -9.85
C GLU A 376 10.95 -14.89 -10.55
N THR A 377 9.94 -14.21 -11.11
CA THR A 377 8.87 -14.86 -11.87
C THR A 377 9.43 -15.55 -13.12
N VAL A 378 10.28 -14.88 -13.89
CA VAL A 378 10.91 -15.46 -15.09
C VAL A 378 11.84 -16.62 -14.71
N ARG A 379 12.60 -16.50 -13.61
CA ARG A 379 13.43 -17.59 -13.08
C ARG A 379 12.61 -18.82 -12.72
N ALA A 380 11.44 -18.64 -12.11
CA ALA A 380 10.55 -19.72 -11.70
C ALA A 380 9.86 -20.45 -12.87
N TRP A 381 9.85 -19.89 -14.08
CA TRP A 381 9.22 -20.56 -15.22
C TRP A 381 10.03 -21.76 -15.73
N ASP A 382 9.31 -22.81 -16.12
CA ASP A 382 9.92 -23.96 -16.80
C ASP A 382 10.52 -23.52 -18.15
N PRO A 383 11.81 -23.82 -18.42
CA PRO A 383 12.46 -23.42 -19.67
C PRO A 383 11.79 -23.99 -20.93
N ALA A 384 11.26 -25.22 -20.88
CA ALA A 384 10.65 -25.85 -22.05
C ALA A 384 9.27 -25.23 -22.35
N GLU A 385 8.45 -25.01 -21.33
CA GLU A 385 7.15 -24.35 -21.47
C GLU A 385 7.31 -22.90 -21.96
N THR A 386 8.27 -22.16 -21.41
CA THR A 386 8.59 -20.78 -21.81
C THR A 386 9.02 -20.72 -23.27
N THR A 387 9.90 -21.64 -23.67
CA THR A 387 10.37 -21.76 -25.06
C THR A 387 9.20 -22.02 -26.01
N ASP A 388 8.31 -22.96 -25.68
CA ASP A 388 7.15 -23.29 -26.53
C ASP A 388 6.16 -22.13 -26.63
N LYS A 389 5.96 -21.37 -25.54
CA LYS A 389 5.14 -20.15 -25.52
C LYS A 389 5.74 -19.07 -26.42
N ILE A 390 7.03 -18.77 -26.26
CA ILE A 390 7.71 -17.75 -27.08
C ILE A 390 7.72 -18.19 -28.55
N GLU A 391 8.06 -19.43 -28.86
CA GLU A 391 8.05 -19.96 -30.22
C GLU A 391 6.65 -19.86 -30.86
N THR A 392 5.58 -20.09 -30.08
CA THR A 392 4.22 -19.92 -30.57
C THR A 392 3.89 -18.46 -30.92
N GLN A 393 4.43 -17.49 -30.16
CA GLN A 393 4.17 -16.07 -30.37
C GLN A 393 4.98 -15.49 -31.54
N VAL A 394 6.28 -15.78 -31.63
CA VAL A 394 7.18 -15.17 -32.64
C VAL A 394 7.56 -16.11 -33.79
N GLY A 395 7.31 -17.42 -33.65
CA GLY A 395 7.83 -18.42 -34.57
C GLY A 395 7.31 -18.29 -36.00
N ARG A 396 6.10 -17.75 -36.20
CA ARG A 396 5.56 -17.48 -37.55
C ARG A 396 6.45 -16.46 -38.28
N ASP A 397 6.80 -15.39 -37.59
CA ASP A 397 7.56 -14.29 -38.16
C ASP A 397 9.02 -14.73 -38.40
N LEU A 398 9.57 -15.59 -37.54
CA LEU A 398 10.86 -16.22 -37.77
C LEU A 398 10.89 -17.17 -38.98
N GLN A 399 9.79 -17.85 -39.31
CA GLN A 399 9.76 -18.67 -40.53
C GLN A 399 9.84 -17.84 -41.82
N PHE A 400 9.44 -16.55 -41.81
CA PHE A 400 9.63 -15.69 -42.98
C PHE A 400 11.10 -15.44 -43.28
N ILE A 401 11.97 -15.41 -42.26
CA ILE A 401 13.42 -15.33 -42.45
C ILE A 401 13.87 -16.53 -43.30
N ARG A 402 13.43 -17.74 -42.96
CA ARG A 402 13.76 -18.96 -43.71
C ARG A 402 13.25 -18.95 -45.15
N ILE A 403 12.04 -18.44 -45.39
CA ILE A 403 11.49 -18.28 -46.74
C ILE A 403 12.35 -17.27 -47.52
N ASN A 404 12.65 -16.13 -46.93
CA ASN A 404 13.51 -15.13 -47.55
C ASN A 404 14.92 -15.67 -47.81
N GLY A 405 15.46 -16.48 -46.89
CA GLY A 405 16.74 -17.18 -47.06
C GLY A 405 16.77 -18.11 -48.27
N THR A 406 15.67 -18.81 -48.56
CA THR A 406 15.59 -19.61 -49.81
C THR A 406 15.66 -18.74 -51.06
N VAL A 407 14.95 -17.61 -51.07
CA VAL A 407 14.88 -16.72 -52.24
C VAL A 407 16.20 -15.99 -52.44
N VAL A 408 16.75 -15.39 -51.39
CA VAL A 408 18.02 -14.67 -51.41
C VAL A 408 19.17 -15.64 -51.72
N GLY A 409 19.16 -16.83 -51.11
CA GLY A 409 20.10 -17.89 -51.42
C GLY A 409 20.07 -18.30 -52.89
N ALA A 410 18.87 -18.40 -53.49
CA ALA A 410 18.74 -18.73 -54.91
C ALA A 410 19.35 -17.66 -55.82
N LEU A 411 19.06 -16.39 -55.54
CA LEU A 411 19.59 -15.26 -56.28
C LEU A 411 21.12 -15.16 -56.13
N ALA A 412 21.63 -15.36 -54.92
CA ALA A 412 23.07 -15.35 -54.66
C ALA A 412 23.79 -16.49 -55.39
N GLY A 413 23.27 -17.72 -55.30
CA GLY A 413 23.82 -18.87 -56.02
C GLY A 413 23.84 -18.66 -57.53
N LEU A 414 22.75 -18.13 -58.09
CA LEU A 414 22.66 -17.77 -59.51
C LEU A 414 23.69 -16.70 -59.90
N ALA A 415 23.79 -15.63 -59.11
CA ALA A 415 24.71 -14.52 -59.36
C ALA A 415 26.17 -15.00 -59.32
N ILE A 416 26.56 -15.74 -58.28
CA ILE A 416 27.90 -16.30 -58.12
C ILE A 416 28.25 -17.19 -59.30
N TYR A 417 27.34 -18.09 -59.71
CA TYR A 417 27.58 -18.99 -60.83
C TYR A 417 27.65 -18.26 -62.18
N THR A 418 26.85 -17.22 -62.36
CA THR A 418 26.89 -16.37 -63.56
C THR A 418 28.24 -15.70 -63.69
N VAL A 419 28.73 -15.08 -62.60
CA VAL A 419 30.06 -14.46 -62.58
C VAL A 419 31.15 -15.51 -62.82
N ALA A 420 31.09 -16.66 -62.15
CA ALA A 420 32.07 -17.74 -62.33
C ALA A 420 32.13 -18.23 -63.78
N THR A 421 30.98 -18.36 -64.45
CA THR A 421 30.88 -18.81 -65.83
C THR A 421 31.42 -17.74 -66.81
N LEU A 422 31.12 -16.46 -66.57
CA LEU A 422 31.67 -15.36 -67.35
C LEU A 422 33.20 -15.28 -67.24
N VAL A 423 33.73 -15.47 -66.03
CA VAL A 423 35.19 -15.52 -65.80
C VAL A 423 35.80 -16.73 -66.50
N ALA A 424 35.20 -17.92 -66.36
CA ALA A 424 35.70 -19.13 -66.99
C ALA A 424 35.65 -19.11 -68.52
N GLY A 425 34.74 -18.35 -69.14
CA GLY A 425 34.68 -18.15 -70.58
C GLY A 425 35.56 -17.01 -71.12
N ALA A 426 36.16 -16.21 -70.23
CA ALA A 426 37.11 -15.14 -70.59
C ALA A 426 38.57 -15.63 -70.64
N PHE A 427 38.85 -16.82 -70.10
CA PHE A 427 40.10 -17.57 -70.25
C PHE A 427 39.88 -18.72 -71.22
#